data_AF-J9F8B0-F1
#
_entry.id   AF-J9F8B0-F1
#
_cell.length_a   1.000
_cell.length_b   1.000
_cell.length_c   1.000
_cell.angle_alpha   90.00
_cell.angle_beta   90.00
_cell.angle_gamma   90.00
#
_symmetry.space_group_name_H-M   'P 1'
#
loop_
_entity.id
_entity.type
_entity.pdbx_description
1 polymer ?
#
loop_
_entity_poly.entity_id
_entity_poly.type
_entity_poly.pdbx_seq_one_letter_code
_entity_poly.pdbx_strand_id
1 'polypeptide(L)'
;MLNNIILQSNYRDAGVEGAEQLFLKYGERLISGSLQAAVFSVSGTLKRDMAEIIYLIGKLSKEQLSVWLKATLEKFPHNEGLCATVEQLEWFHKNVLESADLRQVYAQIRDLIRLYM
;
A
#
# COMPACT_ATOMS: atom_id res chain seq x y z
N MET A 1 -32.93 18.26 -23.31
CA MET A 1 -32.33 17.50 -22.20
C MET A 1 -31.95 16.13 -22.74
N LEU A 2 -30.67 15.89 -23.03
CA LEU A 2 -30.15 14.58 -23.41
C LEU A 2 -29.10 14.17 -22.37
N ASN A 3 -29.58 13.72 -21.22
CA ASN A 3 -28.76 13.00 -20.24
C ASN A 3 -29.21 11.56 -20.27
N ASN A 4 -28.36 10.67 -20.78
CA ASN A 4 -28.25 9.28 -20.32
C ASN A 4 -27.05 8.62 -21.01
N ILE A 5 -25.84 9.00 -20.58
CA ILE A 5 -24.65 8.16 -20.70
C ILE A 5 -24.26 7.76 -19.27
N ILE A 6 -24.95 6.75 -18.72
CA ILE A 6 -24.39 5.92 -17.65
C ILE A 6 -24.89 4.49 -17.89
N LEU A 7 -24.19 3.77 -18.75
CA LEU A 7 -24.01 2.33 -18.59
C LEU A 7 -22.55 2.15 -18.19
N GLN A 8 -22.23 2.44 -16.93
CA GLN A 8 -21.09 1.76 -16.30
C GLN A 8 -21.44 0.29 -16.33
N SER A 9 -20.92 -0.44 -17.32
CA SER A 9 -21.11 -1.89 -17.38
C SER A 9 -20.47 -2.47 -16.13
N ASN A 10 -21.28 -3.10 -15.28
CA ASN A 10 -20.82 -4.04 -14.26
C ASN A 10 -20.22 -5.27 -14.95
N TYR A 11 -19.13 -5.09 -15.69
CA TYR A 11 -18.46 -6.15 -16.42
C TYR A 11 -17.90 -7.14 -15.40
N ARG A 12 -18.42 -8.37 -15.44
CA ARG A 12 -17.98 -9.48 -14.61
C ARG A 12 -17.81 -10.68 -15.51
N ASP A 13 -16.57 -11.15 -15.60
CA ASP A 13 -16.23 -12.41 -16.25
C ASP A 13 -15.35 -13.25 -15.30
N ALA A 14 -15.03 -14.48 -15.74
CA ALA A 14 -14.17 -15.37 -14.97
C ALA A 14 -12.77 -14.78 -14.68
N GLY A 15 -12.29 -13.86 -15.52
CA GLY A 15 -11.02 -13.17 -15.33
C GLY A 15 -11.09 -12.14 -14.20
N VAL A 16 -12.15 -11.32 -14.16
CA VAL A 16 -12.41 -10.35 -13.08
C VAL A 16 -12.57 -11.07 -11.75
N GLU A 17 -13.39 -12.12 -11.72
CA GLU A 17 -13.60 -12.91 -10.49
C GLU A 17 -12.32 -13.61 -10.03
N GLY A 18 -11.54 -14.15 -10.97
CA GLY A 18 -10.24 -14.73 -10.67
C GLY A 18 -9.25 -13.70 -10.10
N ALA A 19 -9.22 -12.49 -10.64
CA ALA A 19 -8.38 -11.41 -10.14
C ALA A 19 -8.81 -10.95 -8.74
N GLU A 20 -10.12 -10.81 -8.48
CA GLU A 20 -10.66 -10.51 -7.14
C GLU A 20 -10.26 -11.60 -6.13
N GLN A 21 -10.33 -12.88 -6.51
CA GLN A 21 -9.90 -13.99 -5.66
C GLN A 21 -8.40 -13.97 -5.37
N LEU A 22 -7.56 -13.68 -6.37
CA LEU A 22 -6.12 -13.55 -6.18
C LEU A 22 -5.77 -12.37 -5.28
N PHE A 23 -6.45 -11.24 -5.46
CA PHE A 23 -6.30 -10.05 -4.63
C PHE A 23 -6.62 -10.36 -3.17
N LEU A 24 -7.76 -11.01 -2.89
CA LEU A 24 -8.15 -11.38 -1.53
C LEU A 24 -7.20 -12.43 -0.93
N LYS A 25 -6.73 -13.37 -1.74
CA LYS A 25 -5.86 -14.46 -1.26
C LYS A 25 -4.43 -14.02 -0.96
N TYR A 26 -3.87 -13.09 -1.73
CA TYR A 26 -2.45 -12.75 -1.67
C TYR A 26 -2.16 -11.27 -1.36
N GLY A 27 -3.18 -10.42 -1.29
CA GLY A 27 -3.02 -8.98 -1.10
C GLY A 27 -2.26 -8.60 0.17
N GLU A 28 -2.53 -9.26 1.30
CA GLU A 28 -1.78 -9.04 2.55
C GLU A 28 -0.29 -9.33 2.36
N ARG A 29 0.04 -10.47 1.72
CA ARG A 29 1.43 -10.86 1.46
C ARG A 29 2.12 -9.89 0.50
N LEU A 30 1.40 -9.35 -0.48
CA LEU A 30 1.93 -8.33 -1.39
C LEU A 30 2.25 -7.03 -0.64
N ILE A 31 1.36 -6.54 0.21
CA ILE A 31 1.61 -5.34 1.02
C ILE A 31 2.78 -5.56 1.97
N SER A 32 2.75 -6.65 2.74
CA SER A 32 3.77 -6.95 3.73
C SER A 32 5.14 -7.11 3.08
N GLY A 33 5.24 -7.92 2.02
CA GLY A 33 6.49 -8.14 1.31
C GLY A 33 7.02 -6.88 0.62
N SER A 34 6.15 -6.08 -0.01
CA SER A 34 6.57 -4.87 -0.72
C SER A 34 7.09 -3.81 0.25
N LEU A 35 6.37 -3.56 1.35
CA LEU A 35 6.81 -2.56 2.32
C LEU A 35 8.08 -3.00 3.05
N GLN A 36 8.17 -4.25 3.51
CA GLN A 36 9.37 -4.76 4.15
C GLN A 36 10.58 -4.70 3.22
N ALA A 37 10.42 -5.12 1.96
CA ALA A 37 11.48 -5.06 0.97
C ALA A 37 11.93 -3.62 0.72
N ALA A 38 10.99 -2.68 0.52
CA ALA A 38 11.29 -1.28 0.29
C ALA A 38 12.08 -0.64 1.44
N VAL A 39 11.73 -1.00 2.67
CA VAL A 39 12.32 -0.41 3.87
C VAL A 39 13.68 -1.04 4.20
N PHE A 40 13.79 -2.37 4.13
CA PHE A 40 14.92 -3.09 4.72
C PHE A 40 15.80 -3.87 3.74
N SER A 41 15.39 -4.08 2.49
CA SER A 41 16.08 -5.05 1.62
C SER A 41 16.56 -4.50 0.28
N VAL A 42 15.75 -3.69 -0.40
CA VAL A 42 16.03 -3.25 -1.77
C VAL A 42 16.53 -1.80 -1.82
N SER A 43 17.17 -1.44 -2.93
CA SER A 43 17.73 -0.11 -3.17
C SER A 43 17.31 0.46 -4.53
N GLY A 44 17.58 1.75 -4.74
CA GLY A 44 17.36 2.41 -6.04
C GLY A 44 15.91 2.34 -6.52
N THR A 45 15.74 1.97 -7.79
CA THR A 45 14.45 1.94 -8.49
C THR A 45 13.47 0.93 -7.90
N LEU A 46 13.96 -0.17 -7.32
CA LEU A 46 13.09 -1.20 -6.73
C LEU A 46 12.21 -0.65 -5.59
N LYS A 47 12.68 0.37 -4.86
CA LYS A 47 11.85 1.03 -3.82
C LYS A 47 10.62 1.71 -4.41
N ARG A 48 10.73 2.23 -5.64
CA ARG A 48 9.61 2.85 -6.36
C ARG A 48 8.63 1.79 -6.83
N ASP A 49 9.12 0.66 -7.34
CA ASP A 49 8.28 -0.45 -7.78
C ASP A 49 7.47 -1.03 -6.61
N MET A 50 8.07 -1.13 -5.41
CA MET A 50 7.34 -1.54 -4.21
C MET A 50 6.26 -0.53 -3.80
N ALA A 51 6.53 0.77 -3.97
CA ALA A 51 5.54 1.82 -3.72
C ALA A 51 4.37 1.75 -4.70
N GLU A 52 4.63 1.36 -5.95
CA GLU A 52 3.61 1.19 -6.98
C GLU A 52 2.65 0.06 -6.63
N ILE A 53 3.14 -1.08 -6.12
CA ILE A 53 2.28 -2.16 -5.64
C ILE A 53 1.33 -1.66 -4.55
N ILE A 54 1.85 -0.94 -3.55
CA ILE A 54 1.06 -0.40 -2.44
C ILE A 54 0.00 0.61 -2.96
N TYR A 55 0.40 1.49 -3.87
CA TYR A 55 -0.51 2.45 -4.50
C TYR A 55 -1.63 1.77 -5.30
N LEU A 56 -1.30 0.76 -6.11
CA LEU A 56 -2.28 0.01 -6.91
C LEU A 56 -3.26 -0.77 -6.03
N ILE A 57 -2.79 -1.38 -4.94
CA ILE A 57 -3.69 -2.03 -3.96
C ILE A 57 -4.62 -0.99 -3.32
N GLY A 58 -4.13 0.20 -2.97
CA GLY A 58 -4.97 1.29 -2.46
C GLY A 58 -6.02 1.78 -3.45
N LYS A 59 -5.72 1.77 -4.76
CA LYS A 59 -6.68 2.06 -5.82
C LYS A 59 -7.78 1.01 -5.93
N LEU A 60 -7.45 -0.26 -5.69
CA LEU A 60 -8.42 -1.36 -5.71
C LEU A 60 -9.30 -1.37 -4.46
N SER A 61 -8.70 -1.26 -3.28
CA SER A 61 -9.41 -1.18 -2.01
C SER A 61 -8.57 -0.48 -0.95
N LYS A 62 -8.94 0.76 -0.65
CA LYS A 62 -8.37 1.54 0.45
C LYS A 62 -8.62 0.88 1.81
N GLU A 63 -9.75 0.20 1.97
CA GLU A 63 -10.09 -0.55 3.18
C GLU A 63 -9.11 -1.70 3.41
N GLN A 64 -8.90 -2.55 2.41
CA GLN A 64 -7.96 -3.68 2.52
C GLN A 64 -6.52 -3.20 2.67
N LEU A 65 -6.13 -2.14 1.96
CA LEU A 65 -4.84 -1.49 2.18
C LEU A 65 -4.69 -1.08 3.64
N SER A 66 -5.70 -0.43 4.23
CA SER A 66 -5.66 0.01 5.63
C SER A 66 -5.41 -1.16 6.58
N VAL A 67 -6.14 -2.26 6.42
CA VAL A 67 -6.03 -3.46 7.27
C VAL A 67 -4.64 -4.10 7.13
N TRP A 68 -4.22 -4.39 5.92
CA TRP A 68 -2.95 -5.09 5.67
C TRP A 68 -1.72 -4.24 5.98
N LEU A 69 -1.80 -2.93 5.72
CA LEU A 69 -0.72 -2.01 6.04
C LEU A 69 -0.53 -1.91 7.55
N LYS A 70 -1.62 -1.78 8.32
CA LYS A 70 -1.56 -1.76 9.79
C LYS A 70 -0.94 -3.05 10.34
N ALA A 71 -1.44 -4.21 9.91
CA ALA A 71 -0.92 -5.51 10.33
C ALA A 71 0.56 -5.72 9.95
N THR A 72 1.04 -5.06 8.89
CA THR A 72 2.46 -5.07 8.50
C THR A 72 3.28 -4.19 9.43
N LEU A 73 2.83 -2.97 9.73
CA LEU A 73 3.55 -2.00 10.57
C LEU A 73 3.66 -2.48 12.02
N GLU A 74 2.66 -3.19 12.55
CA GLU A 74 2.72 -3.82 13.87
C GLU A 74 3.90 -4.80 14.02
N LYS A 75 4.40 -5.35 12.90
CA LYS A 75 5.54 -6.28 12.86
C LYS A 75 6.88 -5.59 12.63
N PHE A 76 6.90 -4.27 12.40
CA PHE A 76 8.15 -3.55 12.20
C PHE A 76 8.89 -3.40 13.54
N PRO A 77 10.24 -3.34 13.55
CA PRO A 77 10.96 -2.92 14.75
C PRO A 77 10.50 -1.53 15.18
N HIS A 78 10.16 -1.33 16.45
CA HIS A 78 9.72 -0.02 16.94
C HIS A 78 10.05 0.18 18.42
N ASN A 79 10.10 1.45 18.84
CA ASN A 79 10.35 1.89 20.22
C ASN A 79 11.71 1.52 20.85
N GLU A 80 12.71 1.14 20.04
CA GLU A 80 14.07 0.86 20.50
C GLU A 80 15.13 1.36 19.49
N GLY A 81 16.19 2.01 19.96
CA GLY A 81 17.31 2.46 19.12
C GLY A 81 16.90 3.39 17.97
N LEU A 82 17.47 3.17 16.78
CA LEU A 82 17.13 3.85 15.52
C LEU A 82 15.95 3.13 14.84
N CYS A 83 14.78 3.19 15.47
CA CYS A 83 13.53 2.68 14.92
C CYS A 83 12.43 3.73 15.00
N ALA A 84 11.39 3.57 14.18
CA ALA A 84 10.20 4.41 14.27
C ALA A 84 9.48 4.22 15.62
N THR A 85 8.85 5.29 16.11
CA THR A 85 7.88 5.19 17.21
C THR A 85 6.53 4.67 16.69
N VAL A 86 5.70 4.14 17.59
CA VAL A 86 4.32 3.73 17.25
C VAL A 86 3.55 4.87 16.59
N GLU A 87 3.65 6.08 17.14
CA GLU A 87 3.01 7.27 16.58
C GLU A 87 3.49 7.54 15.14
N GLN A 88 4.79 7.44 14.85
CA GLN A 88 5.32 7.62 13.50
C GLN A 88 4.79 6.57 12.51
N LEU A 89 4.58 5.32 12.97
CA LEU A 89 3.97 4.27 12.15
C LEU A 89 2.49 4.56 11.88
N GLU A 90 1.75 5.07 12.87
CA GLU A 90 0.36 5.50 12.70
C GLU A 90 0.24 6.68 11.71
N TRP A 91 1.13 7.67 11.81
CA TRP A 91 1.21 8.78 10.85
C TRP A 91 1.53 8.29 9.44
N PHE A 92 2.50 7.38 9.30
CA PHE A 92 2.82 6.78 8.01
C PHE A 92 1.61 6.06 7.41
N HIS A 93 0.90 5.24 8.20
CA HIS A 93 -0.32 4.55 7.78
C HIS A 93 -1.37 5.52 7.25
N LYS A 94 -1.69 6.56 8.03
CA LYS A 94 -2.65 7.60 7.64
C LYS A 94 -2.24 8.29 6.35
N ASN A 95 -0.99 8.74 6.24
CA ASN A 95 -0.52 9.50 5.08
C ASN A 95 -0.51 8.65 3.80
N VAL A 96 -0.19 7.36 3.89
CA VAL A 96 -0.28 6.45 2.74
C VAL A 96 -1.73 6.29 2.28
N LEU A 97 -2.68 6.17 3.20
CA LEU A 97 -4.11 6.08 2.88
C LEU A 97 -4.66 7.39 2.26
N GLU A 98 -4.13 8.53 2.65
CA GLU A 98 -4.51 9.85 2.14
C GLU A 98 -3.78 10.25 0.85
N SER A 99 -2.78 9.48 0.43
CA SER A 99 -1.97 9.78 -0.76
C SER A 99 -2.82 9.72 -2.04
N ALA A 100 -2.80 10.80 -2.81
CA ALA A 100 -3.57 10.93 -4.05
C ALA A 100 -2.90 10.22 -5.25
N ASP A 101 -1.58 10.08 -5.20
CA ASP A 101 -0.77 9.58 -6.30
C ASP A 101 0.44 8.75 -5.81
N LEU A 102 1.08 8.03 -6.74
CA LEU A 102 2.25 7.20 -6.48
C LEU A 102 3.42 7.99 -5.90
N ARG A 103 3.61 9.25 -6.31
CA ARG A 103 4.72 10.08 -5.83
C ARG A 103 4.58 10.35 -4.33
N GLN A 104 3.35 10.57 -3.86
CA GLN A 104 3.06 10.76 -2.43
C GLN A 104 3.31 9.48 -1.64
N VAL A 105 2.83 8.32 -2.11
CA VAL A 105 3.11 7.02 -1.45
C VAL A 105 4.62 6.78 -1.35
N TYR A 106 5.36 6.99 -2.44
CA TYR A 106 6.81 6.83 -2.44
C TYR A 106 7.52 7.81 -1.49
N ALA A 107 7.03 9.06 -1.39
CA ALA A 107 7.56 10.03 -0.44
C ALA A 107 7.38 9.55 1.01
N GLN A 108 6.21 9.02 1.37
CA GLN A 108 5.97 8.46 2.70
C GLN A 108 6.91 7.28 3.00
N ILE A 109 7.12 6.37 2.04
CA ILE A 109 8.03 5.23 2.22
C ILE A 109 9.47 5.70 2.42
N ARG A 110 9.92 6.69 1.65
CA ARG A 110 11.25 7.28 1.82
C ARG A 110 11.42 7.93 3.20
N ASP A 111 10.39 8.61 3.69
CA ASP A 111 10.44 9.26 4.99
C ASP A 111 10.44 8.21 6.13
N LEU A 112 9.69 7.12 5.97
CA LEU A 112 9.75 5.95 6.88
C LEU A 112 11.14 5.30 6.88
N ILE A 113 11.77 5.09 5.72
CA ILE A 113 13.11 4.53 5.59
C ILE A 113 14.14 5.31 6.42
N ARG A 114 14.02 6.63 6.49
CA ARG A 114 14.95 7.49 7.26
C ARG A 114 14.87 7.27 8.77
N LEU A 115 13.82 6.62 9.28
CA LEU A 115 13.68 6.28 10.69
C LEU A 115 14.41 4.97 11.05
N TYR A 116 14.88 4.22 10.06
CA TYR A 116 15.53 2.91 10.21
C TYR A 116 16.97 2.88 9.67
N MET A 117 17.54 4.03 9.29
CA MET A 117 18.90 4.17 8.78
C MET A 117 19.74 5.10 9.65
#